data_AF-A0A2D7S225-F1
#
_entry.id   AF-A0A2D7S225-F1
#
_cell.length_a   1.000
_cell.length_b   1.000
_cell.length_c   1.000
_cell.angle_alpha   90.00
_cell.angle_beta   90.00
_cell.angle_gamma   90.00
#
_symmetry.space_group_name_H-M   'P 1'
#
loop_
_entity.id
_entity.type
_entity.pdbx_description
1 polymer ?
#
loop_
_entity_poly.entity_id
_entity_poly.type
_entity_poly.pdbx_seq_one_letter_code
_entity_poly.pdbx_strand_id
1 'polypeptide(L)' 'MIKSRDELECRKIEIDLHSKNGNAMYLLSLVDALGKQLSIPKEVRSDIKKVMMMGNYENLIKTFDIWFGEYVILYK' A
#
# COMPACT_ATOMS: atom_id res chain seq x y z
N MET A 1 -1.27 -5.84 27.89
CA MET A 1 -0.34 -4.71 28.12
C MET A 1 -0.51 -3.71 27.00
N ILE A 2 -0.79 -2.45 27.33
CA ILE A 2 -0.70 -1.34 26.38
C ILE A 2 0.79 -0.95 26.34
N LYS A 3 1.40 -0.89 25.15
CA LYS A 3 2.81 -0.51 24.97
C LYS A 3 2.94 0.99 24.73
N SER A 4 4.07 1.59 25.14
CA SER A 4 4.40 2.97 24.79
C SER A 4 4.63 3.11 23.28
N ARG A 5 4.38 4.30 22.72
CA ARG A 5 4.62 4.59 21.30
C ARG A 5 6.11 4.41 20.92
N ASP A 6 7.00 4.71 21.85
CA ASP A 6 8.45 4.59 21.66
C ASP A 6 8.94 3.13 21.68
N GLU A 7 8.12 2.22 22.20
CA GLU A 7 8.36 0.77 22.18
C GLU A 7 7.83 0.10 20.91
N LEU A 8 7.14 0.87 20.04
CA LEU A 8 6.71 0.39 18.73
C LEU A 8 7.87 0.56 17.77
N GLU A 9 8.61 -0.52 17.50
CA GLU A 9 9.42 -0.61 16.30
C GLU A 9 8.55 -0.24 15.09
N CYS A 10 9.10 0.49 14.11
CA CYS A 10 8.39 0.94 12.91
C CYS A 10 7.78 -0.27 12.18
N ARG A 11 6.54 -0.62 12.51
CA ARG A 11 5.84 -1.76 11.93
C ARG A 11 5.34 -1.36 10.55
N LYS A 12 5.93 -1.98 9.53
CA LYS A 12 5.36 -1.98 8.18
C LYS A 12 4.00 -2.67 8.20
N ILE A 13 3.12 -2.26 7.29
CA ILE A 13 1.82 -2.89 7.09
C ILE A 13 2.03 -4.18 6.31
N GLU A 14 1.67 -5.31 6.91
CA GLU A 14 1.79 -6.63 6.30
C GLU A 14 0.52 -6.99 5.52
N ILE A 15 0.67 -7.37 4.25
CA ILE A 15 -0.45 -7.71 3.37
C ILE A 15 -0.18 -9.07 2.71
N ASP A 16 -1.01 -10.03 3.06
CA ASP A 16 -1.09 -11.33 2.39
C ASP A 16 -1.85 -11.19 1.06
N LEU A 17 -1.15 -11.40 -0.05
CA LEU A 17 -1.68 -11.31 -1.41
C LEU A 17 -2.67 -12.43 -1.76
N HIS A 18 -2.67 -13.54 -1.01
CA HIS A 18 -3.64 -14.63 -1.13
C HIS A 18 -4.87 -14.45 -0.23
N SER A 19 -4.83 -13.49 0.68
CA SER A 19 -5.98 -13.14 1.52
C SER A 19 -7.01 -12.28 0.78
N LYS A 20 -8.16 -12.05 1.43
CA LYS A 20 -9.16 -11.09 0.95
C LYS A 20 -8.60 -9.67 0.82
N ASN A 21 -7.57 -9.30 1.59
CA ASN A 21 -6.93 -7.99 1.53
C ASN A 21 -5.83 -7.92 0.46
N GLY A 22 -5.49 -9.04 -0.19
CA GLY A 22 -4.52 -9.04 -1.28
C GLY A 22 -5.07 -8.45 -2.58
N ASN A 23 -6.40 -8.37 -2.74
CA ASN A 23 -6.99 -8.05 -4.04
C ASN A 23 -6.69 -6.62 -4.54
N ALA A 24 -6.85 -6.44 -5.86
CA ALA A 24 -6.59 -5.18 -6.55
C ALA A 24 -7.35 -3.96 -5.95
N MET A 25 -8.63 -4.13 -5.60
CA MET A 25 -9.46 -3.04 -5.08
C MET A 25 -9.00 -2.58 -3.69
N TYR A 26 -8.54 -3.52 -2.87
CA TYR A 26 -7.96 -3.21 -1.56
C TYR A 26 -6.68 -2.40 -1.73
N LEU A 27 -5.75 -2.86 -2.56
CA LEU A 27 -4.48 -2.17 -2.82
C LEU A 27 -4.70 -0.77 -3.41
N LEU A 28 -5.66 -0.61 -4.33
CA LEU A 28 -6.04 0.71 -4.88
C LEU A 28 -6.59 1.65 -3.80
N SER A 29 -7.39 1.14 -2.86
CA SER A 29 -7.91 1.93 -1.74
C SER A 29 -6.80 2.33 -0.78
N LEU A 30 -5.80 1.46 -0.61
CA LEU A 30 -4.65 1.69 0.26
C LEU A 30 -3.75 2.82 -0.27
N VAL A 31 -3.67 3.04 -1.58
CA VAL A 31 -2.99 4.22 -2.17
C VAL A 31 -3.53 5.53 -1.59
N ASP A 32 -4.85 5.66 -1.46
CA ASP A 32 -5.46 6.87 -0.90
C ASP A 32 -5.25 6.98 0.61
N ALA A 33 -5.30 5.87 1.34
CA ALA A 33 -5.09 5.86 2.78
C ALA A 33 -3.63 6.23 3.12
N LEU A 34 -2.66 5.54 2.53
CA LEU A 34 -1.23 5.77 2.77
C LEU A 34 -0.78 7.11 2.18
N GLY A 35 -1.21 7.42 0.97
CA GLY A 35 -0.81 8.67 0.34
C GLY A 35 -1.32 9.90 1.10
N LYS A 36 -2.47 9.84 1.79
CA LYS A 36 -2.88 10.91 2.71
C LYS A 36 -1.96 11.03 3.93
N GLN A 37 -1.54 9.91 4.52
CA GLN A 37 -0.62 9.90 5.67
C GLN A 37 0.76 10.44 5.29
N LEU A 38 1.19 10.19 4.06
CA LEU A 38 2.48 10.63 3.51
C LEU A 38 2.42 12.00 2.82
N SER A 39 1.28 12.71 2.91
CA SER A 39 1.08 14.02 2.26
C SER A 39 1.31 14.02 0.74
N ILE A 40 1.13 12.88 0.07
CA ILE A 40 1.18 12.77 -1.40
C ILE A 40 -0.04 13.49 -1.98
N PRO A 41 0.11 14.44 -2.93
CA PRO A 41 -1.01 15.15 -3.54
C PRO A 41 -2.05 14.22 -4.18
N LYS A 42 -3.31 14.66 -4.21
CA LYS A 42 -4.44 13.83 -4.71
C LYS A 42 -4.25 13.45 -6.18
N GLU A 43 -3.67 14.35 -6.96
CA GLU A 43 -3.39 14.20 -8.38
C GLU A 43 -2.39 13.05 -8.59
N VAL A 44 -1.28 13.09 -7.83
CA VAL A 44 -0.25 12.04 -7.85
C VAL A 44 -0.83 10.68 -7.44
N ARG A 45 -1.64 10.62 -6.36
CA ARG A 45 -2.33 9.37 -5.97
C ARG A 45 -3.27 8.85 -7.07
N SER A 46 -3.92 9.75 -7.79
CA SER A 46 -4.81 9.39 -8.90
C SER A 46 -4.02 8.80 -10.06
N ASP A 47 -2.85 9.36 -10.37
CA ASP A 47 -1.98 8.86 -11.42
C ASP A 47 -1.35 7.51 -11.06
N ILE A 48 -0.95 7.29 -9.79
CA ILE A 48 -0.51 5.98 -9.30
C ILE A 48 -1.59 4.92 -9.53
N LYS A 49 -2.84 5.21 -9.14
CA LYS A 49 -3.97 4.30 -9.35
C LYS A 49 -4.23 4.03 -10.83
N LYS A 50 -4.10 5.03 -11.71
CA LYS A 50 -4.22 4.81 -13.17
C LYS A 50 -3.17 3.81 -13.65
N VAL A 51 -1.90 3.99 -13.28
CA VAL A 51 -0.81 3.08 -13.66
C VAL A 51 -1.07 1.66 -13.12
N MET A 52 -1.54 1.53 -11.88
CA MET A 52 -1.94 0.25 -11.29
C MET A 52 -3.05 -0.46 -12.09
N MET A 53 -3.96 0.29 -12.71
CA MET A 53 -5.09 -0.25 -13.49
C MET A 53 -4.77 -0.52 -14.97
N MET A 54 -3.63 -0.05 -15.49
CA MET A 54 -3.27 -0.21 -16.91
C MET A 54 -2.77 -1.63 -17.27
N GLY A 55 -2.45 -2.45 -16.28
CA GLY A 55 -1.85 -3.77 -16.47
C GLY A 55 -2.64 -4.92 -15.85
N ASN A 56 -1.96 -6.06 -15.72
CA ASN A 56 -2.47 -7.19 -14.94
C ASN A 56 -2.15 -7.02 -13.44
N TYR A 57 -2.54 -7.99 -12.64
CA TYR A 57 -2.37 -7.95 -11.20
C TYR A 57 -0.89 -7.88 -10.74
N GLU A 58 0.05 -8.49 -11.47
CA GLU A 58 1.49 -8.37 -11.19
C GLU A 58 2.00 -6.94 -11.42
N ASN A 59 1.56 -6.28 -12.50
CA ASN A 59 1.89 -4.87 -12.74
C ASN A 59 1.29 -3.96 -11.67
N LEU A 60 0.10 -4.28 -11.17
CA LEU A 60 -0.54 -3.57 -10.07
C LEU A 60 0.29 -3.67 -8.79
N ILE A 61 0.68 -4.89 -8.39
CA ILE A 61 1.51 -5.14 -7.19
C ILE A 61 2.84 -4.41 -7.32
N LYS A 62 3.52 -4.54 -8.46
CA LYS A 62 4.80 -3.89 -8.70
C LYS A 62 4.71 -2.37 -8.61
N THR A 63 3.68 -1.77 -9.20
CA THR A 63 3.46 -0.32 -9.11
C THR A 63 3.20 0.09 -7.66
N PHE A 64 2.39 -0.67 -6.92
CA PHE A 64 2.13 -0.38 -5.51
C PHE A 64 3.42 -0.45 -4.66
N ASP A 65 4.23 -1.49 -4.85
CA ASP A 65 5.49 -1.70 -4.12
C ASP A 65 6.52 -0.60 -4.38
N ILE A 66 6.63 -0.11 -5.63
CA ILE A 66 7.51 1.02 -5.97
C ILE A 66 7.20 2.26 -5.13
N TRP A 67 5.92 2.54 -4.86
CA TRP A 67 5.50 3.75 -4.15
C TRP A 67 5.38 3.56 -2.64
N PHE A 68 5.10 2.35 -2.17
CA PHE A 68 4.73 2.09 -0.77
C PHE A 68 5.53 0.98 -0.08
N GLY A 69 6.46 0.30 -0.76
CA GLY A 69 7.26 -0.82 -0.22
C GLY A 69 8.16 -0.45 0.97
N GLU A 70 8.45 0.83 1.16
CA GLU A 70 9.09 1.32 2.38
C GLU A 70 8.18 1.21 3.62
N TYR A 71 6.87 1.24 3.42
CA TYR A 71 5.84 1.25 4.48
C TYR A 71 5.03 -0.04 4.56
N VAL A 72 5.09 -0.88 3.52
CA VAL A 72 4.34 -2.14 3.44
C VAL A 72 5.27 -3.34 3.24
N ILE A 73 4.79 -4.52 3.61
CA ILE A 73 5.36 -5.82 3.25
C ILE A 73 4.27 -6.59 2.52
N LEU A 74 4.51 -6.90 1.25
CA LEU A 74 3.64 -7.78 0.46
C LEU A 74 4.22 -9.19 0.50
N TYR A 75 3.41 -10.18 0.87
CA TYR A 75 3.83 -11.57 0.92
C TYR A 75 2.75 -12.49 0.36
N LYS A 76 3.15 -13.71 0.00
CA LYS A 76 2.33 -14.77 -0.56
C LYS A 76 2.77 -16.10 0.03
#